data_AF-A0A0R0M134-F1
#
_entry.id   AF-A0A0R0M134-F1
#
_cell.length_a   1.000
_cell.length_b   1.000
_cell.length_c   1.000
_cell.angle_alpha   90.00
_cell.angle_beta   90.00
_cell.angle_gamma   90.00
#
_symmetry.space_group_name_H-M   'P 1'
#
loop_
_entity.id
_entity.type
_entity.pdbx_description
1 polymer ?
#
loop_
_entity_poly.entity_id
_entity_poly.type
_entity_poly.pdbx_seq_one_letter_code
_entity_poly.pdbx_strand_id
1 'polypeptide(L)'
;EYIANEIKEILEPLRKEIKRARFSAITKSEITRAIENPFEIDQRQVESVGARMELDLRIGASFTRLHTLSINLLSQGGYSGNIQSNRNSGICSDSNQGNHPDSHSVIQSGIIQSDIIQSGIIQSGIIQSGIIQSGIYSGRNLENKKNAVISYGSCQIPTLGFVVERALLIEQFVPEPFFTLNILIFKNNIKHLFKWQRGNIFDMNCVKLFLDALLSGSNDNLSQEDNLNQEDNLNQDDKKSSIQSIDDTLKGKITDINVKDTIRYRPLPLRTVD
;
A
#
# COMPACT_ATOMS: atom_id res chain seq x y z
N GLU A 1 -20.48 16.43 21.26
CA GLU A 1 -20.03 17.64 21.98
C GLU A 1 -19.96 18.87 21.09
N TYR A 2 -19.16 18.92 20.03
CA TYR A 2 -19.04 20.13 19.18
C TYR A 2 -20.39 20.74 18.73
N ILE A 3 -21.26 19.94 18.10
CA ILE A 3 -22.62 20.38 17.69
C ILE A 3 -23.46 20.85 18.88
N ALA A 4 -23.31 20.21 20.05
CA ALA A 4 -24.05 20.62 21.24
C ALA A 4 -23.58 22.01 21.72
N ASN A 5 -22.30 22.32 21.58
CA ASN A 5 -21.77 23.65 21.87
C ASN A 5 -22.24 24.71 20.87
N GLU A 6 -22.30 24.39 19.58
CA GLU A 6 -22.89 25.30 18.56
C GLU A 6 -24.35 25.64 18.88
N ILE A 7 -25.15 24.63 19.25
CA ILE A 7 -26.53 24.84 19.69
C ILE A 7 -26.57 25.70 20.96
N LYS A 8 -25.66 25.48 21.91
CA LYS A 8 -25.56 26.28 23.14
C LYS A 8 -25.28 27.76 22.83
N GLU A 9 -24.37 28.05 21.91
CA GLU A 9 -24.05 29.42 21.47
C GLU A 9 -25.25 30.08 20.80
N ILE A 10 -25.98 29.37 19.94
CA ILE A 10 -27.20 29.89 19.31
C ILE A 10 -28.30 30.21 20.34
N LEU A 11 -28.39 29.42 21.41
CA LEU A 11 -29.39 29.58 22.46
C LEU A 11 -28.94 30.53 23.60
N GLU A 12 -27.68 30.99 23.59
CA GLU A 12 -27.12 31.89 24.60
C GLU A 12 -28.00 33.14 24.86
N PRO A 13 -28.59 33.80 23.84
CA PRO A 13 -29.44 34.98 24.06
C PRO A 13 -30.67 34.70 24.93
N LEU A 14 -31.12 33.45 25.03
CA LEU A 14 -32.28 33.06 25.83
C LEU A 14 -31.98 32.98 27.34
N ARG A 15 -30.70 33.07 27.75
CA ARG A 15 -30.24 33.01 29.15
C ARG A 15 -30.80 31.81 29.94
N LYS A 16 -30.96 30.67 29.27
CA LYS A 16 -31.38 29.42 29.90
C LYS A 16 -30.16 28.58 30.28
N GLU A 17 -30.28 27.86 31.38
CA GLU A 17 -29.30 26.83 31.73
C GLU A 17 -29.40 25.67 30.75
N ILE A 18 -28.28 25.32 30.12
CA ILE A 18 -28.19 24.26 29.11
C ILE A 18 -27.36 23.13 29.68
N LYS A 19 -27.94 21.92 29.70
CA LYS A 19 -27.28 20.70 30.17
C LYS A 19 -27.22 19.65 29.07
N ARG A 20 -26.27 18.73 29.18
CA ARG A 20 -25.96 17.67 28.21
C ARG A 20 -26.36 16.30 28.76
N ALA A 21 -27.39 15.69 28.16
CA ALA A 21 -27.76 14.30 28.44
C ALA A 21 -26.83 13.32 27.68
N ARG A 22 -26.22 12.36 28.37
CA ARG A 22 -25.29 11.37 27.77
C ARG A 22 -25.85 9.94 27.86
N PHE A 23 -25.92 9.25 26.73
CA PHE A 23 -26.38 7.86 26.62
C PHE A 23 -25.63 7.14 25.49
N SER A 24 -25.63 5.80 25.51
CA SER A 24 -24.91 4.97 24.52
C SER A 24 -25.85 4.07 23.71
N ALA A 25 -27.08 3.89 24.18
CA ALA A 25 -28.16 3.22 23.48
C ALA A 25 -29.48 4.00 23.60
N ILE A 26 -30.31 3.90 22.58
CA ILE A 26 -31.63 4.54 22.54
C ILE A 26 -32.64 3.58 23.19
N THR A 27 -32.57 3.46 24.52
CA THR A 27 -33.50 2.65 25.33
C THR A 27 -34.16 3.52 26.38
N LYS A 28 -35.39 3.16 26.80
CA LYS A 28 -36.14 3.94 27.79
C LYS A 28 -35.34 4.13 29.08
N SER A 29 -34.76 3.07 29.62
CA SER A 29 -33.97 3.11 30.86
C SER A 29 -32.74 4.02 30.74
N GLU A 30 -32.01 3.97 29.63
CA GLU A 30 -30.85 4.84 29.43
C GLU A 30 -31.21 6.31 29.24
N ILE A 31 -32.26 6.60 28.47
CA ILE A 31 -32.70 7.96 28.22
C ILE A 31 -33.22 8.60 29.52
N THR A 32 -34.04 7.88 30.29
CA THR A 32 -34.53 8.37 31.59
C THR A 32 -33.37 8.69 32.52
N ARG A 33 -32.40 7.78 32.65
CA ARG A 33 -31.19 8.01 33.46
C ARG A 33 -30.37 9.23 33.00
N ALA A 34 -30.24 9.42 31.69
CA ALA A 34 -29.49 10.53 31.10
C ALA A 34 -30.17 11.90 31.31
N ILE A 35 -31.49 11.93 31.40
CA ILE A 35 -32.27 13.14 31.74
C ILE A 35 -32.15 13.45 33.23
N GLU A 36 -32.23 12.43 34.09
CA GLU A 36 -32.12 12.58 35.54
C GLU A 36 -30.73 13.02 36.01
N ASN A 37 -29.68 12.65 35.27
CA ASN A 37 -28.28 12.94 35.62
C ASN A 37 -27.56 13.61 34.44
N PRO A 38 -27.87 14.88 34.12
CA PRO A 38 -27.27 15.56 32.99
C PRO A 38 -25.89 16.16 33.37
N PHE A 39 -25.03 16.34 32.37
CA PHE A 39 -23.66 16.84 32.53
C PHE A 39 -23.49 18.23 31.92
N GLU A 40 -22.38 18.88 32.20
CA GLU A 40 -21.93 20.02 31.41
C GLU A 40 -21.37 19.56 30.06
N ILE A 41 -21.42 20.45 29.07
CA ILE A 41 -20.76 20.21 27.78
C ILE A 41 -19.25 20.16 28.01
N ASP A 42 -18.60 19.11 27.50
CA ASP A 42 -17.16 18.93 27.65
C ASP A 42 -16.41 19.81 26.64
N GLN A 43 -15.96 20.97 27.12
CA GLN A 43 -15.25 21.95 26.29
C GLN A 43 -13.97 21.41 25.66
N ARG A 44 -13.28 20.45 26.30
CA ARG A 44 -12.04 19.87 25.75
C ARG A 44 -12.32 19.08 24.47
N GLN A 45 -13.45 18.36 24.42
CA GLN A 45 -13.86 17.64 23.21
C GLN A 45 -14.32 18.61 22.11
N VAL A 46 -14.97 19.72 22.48
CA VAL A 46 -15.33 20.78 21.53
C VAL A 46 -14.08 21.39 20.91
N GLU A 47 -13.13 21.82 21.73
CA GLU A 47 -11.85 22.39 21.29
C GLU A 47 -11.05 21.41 20.41
N SER A 48 -11.03 20.12 20.77
CA SER A 48 -10.36 19.10 19.95
C SER A 48 -10.97 18.96 18.55
N VAL A 49 -12.31 19.01 18.44
CA VAL A 49 -12.98 18.96 17.13
C VAL A 49 -12.73 20.25 16.35
N GLY A 50 -12.81 21.41 17.01
CA GLY A 50 -12.52 22.71 16.40
C GLY A 50 -11.09 22.79 15.85
N ALA A 51 -10.10 22.36 16.64
CA ALA A 51 -8.70 22.30 16.21
C ALA A 51 -8.53 21.39 14.97
N ARG A 52 -9.18 20.22 14.95
CA ARG A 52 -9.15 19.32 13.79
C ARG A 52 -9.78 19.97 12.55
N MET A 53 -10.92 20.64 12.68
CA MET A 53 -11.58 21.34 11.58
C MET A 53 -10.68 22.44 10.98
N GLU A 54 -10.02 23.22 11.83
CA GLU A 54 -9.11 24.28 11.40
C GLU A 54 -7.87 23.71 10.69
N LEU A 55 -7.27 22.64 11.22
CA LEU A 55 -6.14 21.95 10.61
C LEU A 55 -6.51 21.38 9.24
N ASP A 56 -7.62 20.65 9.14
CA ASP A 56 -8.06 20.03 7.90
C ASP A 56 -8.41 21.10 6.84
N LEU A 57 -9.01 22.24 7.23
CA LEU A 57 -9.28 23.35 6.32
C LEU A 57 -7.99 24.00 5.82
N ARG A 58 -7.07 24.38 6.72
CA ARG A 58 -5.83 25.10 6.35
C ARG A 58 -4.93 24.23 5.49
N ILE A 59 -4.65 23.01 5.95
CA ILE A 59 -3.79 22.06 5.22
C ILE A 59 -4.47 21.67 3.90
N GLY A 60 -5.75 21.32 3.95
CA GLY A 60 -6.50 20.90 2.77
C GLY A 60 -6.56 21.99 1.71
N ALA A 61 -6.91 23.22 2.07
CA ALA A 61 -7.00 24.34 1.13
C ALA A 61 -5.65 24.71 0.53
N SER A 62 -4.59 24.80 1.35
CA SER A 62 -3.24 25.17 0.88
C SER A 62 -2.69 24.15 -0.12
N PHE A 63 -2.71 22.86 0.22
CA PHE A 63 -2.16 21.82 -0.67
C PHE A 63 -3.06 21.52 -1.87
N THR A 64 -4.39 21.57 -1.72
CA THR A 64 -5.31 21.42 -2.86
C THR A 64 -5.07 22.51 -3.89
N ARG A 65 -4.93 23.77 -3.46
CA ARG A 65 -4.68 24.89 -4.37
C ARG A 65 -3.33 24.75 -5.05
N LEU A 66 -2.29 24.40 -4.30
CA LEU A 66 -0.94 24.19 -4.84
C LEU A 66 -0.95 23.08 -5.91
N HIS A 67 -1.43 21.88 -5.57
CA HIS A 67 -1.45 20.75 -6.51
C HIS A 67 -2.31 21.01 -7.76
N THR A 68 -3.51 21.55 -7.56
CA THR A 68 -4.43 21.84 -8.65
C THR A 68 -3.83 22.85 -9.63
N LEU A 69 -3.24 23.93 -9.13
CA LEU A 69 -2.64 24.95 -9.99
C LEU A 69 -1.38 24.44 -10.69
N SER A 70 -0.48 23.76 -9.96
CA SER A 70 0.76 23.21 -10.54
C SER A 70 0.48 22.23 -11.68
N ILE A 71 -0.49 21.33 -11.52
CA ILE A 71 -0.79 20.31 -12.53
C ILE A 71 -1.54 20.92 -13.73
N ASN A 72 -2.47 21.86 -13.50
CA ASN A 72 -3.14 22.54 -14.61
C ASN A 72 -2.17 23.38 -15.46
N LEU A 73 -1.16 24.03 -14.85
CA LEU A 73 -0.12 24.75 -15.58
C LEU A 73 0.74 23.81 -16.43
N LEU A 74 1.18 22.67 -15.87
CA LEU A 74 1.94 21.67 -16.61
C LEU A 74 1.14 21.05 -17.75
N SER A 75 -0.18 20.87 -17.58
CA SER A 75 -1.05 20.32 -18.62
C SER A 75 -1.32 21.30 -19.77
N GLN A 76 -1.13 22.61 -19.57
CA GLN A 76 -1.31 23.63 -20.61
C GLN A 76 -0.01 23.94 -21.38
N GLY A 77 1.14 23.54 -20.85
CA GLY A 77 2.47 23.75 -21.45
C GLY A 77 2.98 22.54 -22.25
N GLY A 78 2.37 22.26 -23.41
CA GLY A 78 3.05 21.48 -24.45
C GLY A 78 4.21 22.29 -25.03
N TYR A 79 5.43 22.12 -24.50
CA TYR A 79 6.64 22.67 -25.11
C TYR A 79 6.89 22.01 -26.48
N SER A 80 6.40 22.64 -27.55
CA SER A 80 6.98 22.52 -28.89
C SER A 80 8.20 23.46 -28.93
N GLY A 81 9.35 22.95 -28.51
CA GLY A 81 10.63 23.64 -28.60
C GLY A 81 11.54 22.91 -29.58
N ASN A 82 11.51 23.31 -30.86
CA ASN A 82 12.54 22.93 -31.82
C ASN A 82 13.90 23.42 -31.32
N ILE A 83 14.77 22.49 -30.90
CA ILE A 83 16.19 22.79 -30.68
C ILE A 83 16.84 22.83 -32.07
N GLN A 84 16.82 24.00 -32.72
CA GLN A 84 17.78 24.30 -33.77
C GLN A 84 19.08 24.79 -33.12
N SER A 85 20.09 23.94 -33.20
CA SER A 85 21.47 24.25 -32.87
C SER A 85 22.03 25.27 -33.87
N ASN A 86 22.08 26.54 -33.50
CA ASN A 86 22.90 27.51 -34.24
C ASN A 86 24.18 27.83 -33.46
N ARG A 87 25.26 27.17 -33.91
CA ARG A 87 26.63 27.65 -33.73
C ARG A 87 26.78 28.91 -34.59
N ASN A 88 27.05 30.06 -34.00
CA ASN A 88 28.13 30.95 -34.45
C ASN A 88 28.25 32.23 -33.60
N SER A 89 29.51 32.56 -33.38
CA SER A 89 30.15 33.69 -32.73
C SER A 89 29.91 35.06 -33.38
N GLY A 90 29.93 36.13 -32.58
CA GLY A 90 30.52 37.41 -33.00
C GLY A 90 29.74 38.70 -32.69
N ILE A 91 30.30 39.51 -31.78
CA ILE A 91 30.55 40.97 -31.83
C ILE A 91 29.35 41.96 -31.92
N CYS A 92 29.40 42.92 -30.98
CA CYS A 92 28.71 44.20 -30.77
C CYS A 92 27.92 44.87 -31.91
N SER A 93 26.77 45.48 -31.56
CA SER A 93 26.57 46.96 -31.58
C SER A 93 25.13 47.35 -31.18
N ASP A 94 25.01 48.31 -30.25
CA ASP A 94 23.76 49.00 -29.89
C ASP A 94 23.19 49.82 -31.05
N SER A 95 21.88 49.74 -31.30
CA SER A 95 21.02 50.88 -31.67
C SER A 95 19.53 50.51 -31.73
N ASN A 96 18.78 51.04 -30.75
CA ASN A 96 17.40 51.57 -30.79
C ASN A 96 16.22 50.86 -31.51
N GLN A 97 15.14 50.78 -30.71
CA GLN A 97 13.69 50.85 -30.99
C GLN A 97 12.92 49.59 -31.38
N GLY A 98 12.12 49.12 -30.41
CA GLY A 98 10.96 48.25 -30.61
C GLY A 98 10.41 47.76 -29.27
N ASN A 99 9.37 48.42 -28.76
CA ASN A 99 8.64 48.01 -27.55
C ASN A 99 8.14 46.56 -27.68
N HIS A 100 8.66 45.65 -26.87
CA HIS A 100 8.05 44.37 -26.56
C HIS A 100 8.38 44.06 -25.08
N PRO A 101 7.41 43.91 -24.16
CA PRO A 101 7.75 43.52 -22.82
C PRO A 101 8.19 42.05 -22.85
N ASP A 102 9.47 41.90 -22.56
CA ASP A 102 10.26 40.69 -22.53
C ASP A 102 9.70 39.61 -21.59
N SER A 103 9.57 38.41 -22.14
CA SER A 103 10.32 37.21 -21.74
C SER A 103 10.86 37.08 -20.30
N HIS A 104 10.09 37.42 -19.27
CA HIS A 104 10.26 36.84 -17.94
C HIS A 104 9.22 35.75 -17.72
N SER A 105 9.57 34.54 -18.18
CA SER A 105 8.81 33.35 -17.82
C SER A 105 8.78 33.24 -16.29
N VAL A 106 7.56 33.24 -15.75
CA VAL A 106 7.17 33.28 -14.32
C VAL A 106 7.73 32.10 -13.50
N ILE A 107 8.50 31.21 -14.13
CA ILE A 107 9.18 30.07 -13.49
C ILE A 107 10.34 30.55 -12.60
N GLN A 108 10.83 31.79 -12.76
CA GLN A 108 11.92 32.32 -11.93
C GLN A 108 11.45 33.04 -10.64
N SER A 109 10.15 33.28 -10.41
CA SER A 109 9.72 34.29 -9.44
C SER A 109 8.87 33.83 -8.24
N GLY A 110 9.06 32.60 -7.72
CA GLY A 110 8.54 32.36 -6.35
C GLY A 110 8.62 30.93 -5.81
N ILE A 111 8.62 29.91 -6.68
CA ILE A 111 8.73 28.52 -6.23
C ILE A 111 10.20 28.11 -6.05
N ILE A 112 11.11 28.66 -6.87
CA ILE A 112 12.56 28.41 -6.75
C ILE A 112 13.18 29.26 -5.62
N GLN A 113 12.51 30.34 -5.21
CA GLN A 113 12.99 31.27 -4.18
C GLN A 113 12.34 31.04 -2.81
N SER A 114 11.30 30.22 -2.72
CA SER A 114 10.79 29.74 -1.44
C SER A 114 11.58 28.50 -1.04
N ASP A 115 12.04 28.46 0.21
CA ASP A 115 12.82 27.39 0.82
C ASP A 115 12.14 26.00 0.80
N ILE A 116 11.05 25.80 0.04
CA ILE A 116 10.41 24.51 -0.23
C ILE A 116 11.38 23.56 -0.92
N ILE A 117 12.24 24.05 -1.83
CA ILE A 117 13.29 23.24 -2.48
C ILE A 117 14.44 22.93 -1.50
N GLN A 118 14.75 23.82 -0.54
CA GLN A 118 15.73 23.56 0.52
C GLN A 118 15.18 22.70 1.67
N SER A 119 13.87 22.70 1.89
CA SER A 119 13.21 22.03 3.04
C SER A 119 13.09 20.51 2.94
N GLY A 120 13.73 19.88 1.94
CA GLY A 120 13.85 18.42 1.89
C GLY A 120 12.65 17.65 1.31
N ILE A 121 11.60 18.31 0.81
CA ILE A 121 10.42 17.65 0.19
C ILE A 121 10.78 16.93 -1.13
N ILE A 122 11.78 17.44 -1.87
CA ILE A 122 12.34 16.74 -3.04
C ILE A 122 13.30 15.62 -2.61
N GLN A 123 14.07 15.84 -1.54
CA GLN A 123 15.01 14.87 -0.97
C GLN A 123 14.31 13.67 -0.32
N SER A 124 13.05 13.84 0.13
CA SER A 124 12.24 12.79 0.74
C SER A 124 11.53 11.87 -0.27
N GLY A 125 11.87 11.93 -1.57
CA GLY A 125 11.42 10.96 -2.57
C GLY A 125 9.93 11.03 -2.96
N ILE A 126 9.13 11.93 -2.38
CA ILE A 126 7.68 12.04 -2.63
C ILE A 126 7.39 12.51 -4.07
N ILE A 127 8.22 13.43 -4.59
CA ILE A 127 8.04 14.01 -5.94
C ILE A 127 8.82 13.21 -7.00
N GLN A 128 9.96 12.63 -6.64
CA GLN A 128 10.87 11.96 -7.59
C GLN A 128 10.47 10.52 -7.93
N SER A 129 9.67 9.84 -7.08
CA SER A 129 9.46 8.39 -7.22
C SER A 129 8.05 7.95 -7.64
N GLY A 130 7.01 8.78 -7.54
CA GLY A 130 5.63 8.26 -7.68
C GLY A 130 4.56 9.18 -8.27
N ILE A 131 4.60 10.48 -8.00
CA ILE A 131 3.51 11.37 -8.45
C ILE A 131 3.72 11.84 -9.90
N ILE A 132 4.98 12.06 -10.31
CA ILE A 132 5.29 12.58 -11.64
C ILE A 132 5.57 11.46 -12.66
N GLN A 133 6.12 10.31 -12.24
CA GLN A 133 6.65 9.31 -13.17
C GLN A 133 5.74 8.09 -13.45
N SER A 134 4.80 7.71 -12.57
CA SER A 134 4.14 6.39 -12.68
C SER A 134 2.62 6.37 -12.90
N GLY A 135 1.90 7.47 -13.14
CA GLY A 135 0.47 7.30 -13.41
C GLY A 135 -0.39 8.48 -13.83
N ILE A 136 0.09 9.72 -13.70
CA ILE A 136 -0.71 10.89 -14.10
C ILE A 136 -0.46 11.30 -15.56
N TYR A 137 0.67 10.94 -16.17
CA TYR A 137 1.03 11.39 -17.52
C TYR A 137 1.01 10.32 -18.63
N SER A 138 0.76 9.03 -18.35
CA SER A 138 0.84 7.98 -19.39
C SER A 138 -0.39 7.08 -19.54
N GLY A 139 -1.51 7.36 -18.88
CA GLY A 139 -2.69 6.51 -19.05
C GLY A 139 -4.00 7.24 -18.80
N ARG A 140 -4.76 7.41 -19.89
CA ARG A 140 -6.16 7.88 -19.98
C ARG A 140 -6.36 9.40 -20.10
N ASN A 141 -6.64 9.84 -21.33
CA ASN A 141 -7.50 10.98 -21.67
C ASN A 141 -7.34 12.24 -20.81
N LEU A 142 -6.13 12.81 -20.76
CA LEU A 142 -5.90 14.15 -20.19
C LEU A 142 -6.52 15.27 -21.02
N GLU A 143 -6.92 15.01 -22.26
CA GLU A 143 -7.56 15.99 -23.13
C GLU A 143 -8.91 16.50 -22.57
N ASN A 144 -9.55 15.74 -21.67
CA ASN A 144 -10.86 16.08 -21.08
C ASN A 144 -10.80 16.67 -19.66
N LYS A 145 -9.62 16.98 -19.10
CA LYS A 145 -9.50 17.52 -17.73
C LYS A 145 -8.81 18.89 -17.65
N LYS A 146 -9.06 19.77 -18.61
CA LYS A 146 -8.81 21.21 -18.41
C LYS A 146 -9.69 21.67 -17.24
N ASN A 147 -9.09 21.94 -16.08
CA ASN A 147 -9.70 22.41 -14.82
C ASN A 147 -10.13 21.34 -13.80
N ALA A 148 -9.54 20.14 -13.80
CA ALA A 148 -9.80 19.20 -12.70
C ALA A 148 -9.18 19.70 -11.39
N VAL A 149 -9.98 19.69 -10.30
CA VAL A 149 -9.50 19.96 -8.94
C VAL A 149 -8.86 18.68 -8.37
N ILE A 150 -7.65 18.84 -7.84
CA ILE A 150 -6.90 17.76 -7.20
C ILE A 150 -6.87 18.07 -5.70
N SER A 151 -7.83 17.50 -4.99
CA SER A 151 -7.99 17.70 -3.56
C SER A 151 -6.90 16.98 -2.76
N TYR A 152 -6.43 17.63 -1.70
CA TYR A 152 -5.50 17.09 -0.73
C TYR A 152 -6.18 17.00 0.65
N GLY A 153 -6.01 15.87 1.32
CA GLY A 153 -6.41 15.68 2.72
C GLY A 153 -5.28 15.08 3.54
N SER A 154 -5.03 15.65 4.72
CA SER A 154 -3.97 15.25 5.68
C SER A 154 -3.97 13.75 5.98
N CYS A 155 -5.16 13.15 6.12
CA CYS A 155 -5.35 11.71 6.35
C CYS A 155 -5.56 10.89 5.05
N GLN A 156 -6.03 11.53 3.97
CA GLN A 156 -6.28 10.88 2.69
C GLN A 156 -4.98 10.42 2.01
N ILE A 157 -3.93 11.23 2.10
CA ILE A 157 -2.66 10.97 1.42
C ILE A 157 -1.91 9.76 2.01
N PRO A 158 -1.73 9.62 3.33
CA PRO A 158 -1.17 8.39 3.90
C PRO A 158 -2.00 7.15 3.56
N THR A 159 -3.34 7.28 3.54
CA THR A 159 -4.25 6.18 3.19
C THR A 159 -4.05 5.70 1.76
N LEU A 160 -3.95 6.63 0.80
CA LEU A 160 -3.58 6.31 -0.58
C LEU A 160 -2.16 5.73 -0.66
N GLY A 161 -1.25 6.24 0.18
CA GLY A 161 0.12 5.73 0.31
C GLY A 161 0.17 4.22 0.54
N PHE A 162 -0.62 3.69 1.48
CA PHE A 162 -0.66 2.23 1.72
C PHE A 162 -1.11 1.43 0.50
N VAL A 163 -2.07 1.95 -0.28
CA VAL A 163 -2.56 1.28 -1.49
C VAL A 163 -1.49 1.26 -2.57
N VAL A 164 -0.83 2.41 -2.80
CA VAL A 164 0.23 2.56 -3.80
C VAL A 164 1.45 1.73 -3.40
N GLU A 165 1.88 1.79 -2.15
CA GLU A 165 2.98 0.98 -1.61
C GLU A 165 2.71 -0.51 -1.82
N ARG A 166 1.49 -0.97 -1.50
CA ARG A 166 1.13 -2.37 -1.70
C ARG A 166 1.15 -2.77 -3.18
N ALA A 167 0.68 -1.89 -4.07
CA ALA A 167 0.72 -2.14 -5.51
C ALA A 167 2.16 -2.24 -6.02
N LEU A 168 3.04 -1.30 -5.63
CA LEU A 168 4.46 -1.34 -5.99
C LEU A 168 5.15 -2.60 -5.48
N LEU A 169 4.85 -3.03 -4.25
CA LEU A 169 5.37 -4.29 -3.71
C LEU A 169 4.93 -5.52 -4.52
N ILE A 170 3.72 -5.50 -5.10
CA ILE A 170 3.23 -6.58 -5.97
C ILE A 170 3.93 -6.52 -7.34
N GLU A 171 4.06 -5.33 -7.91
CA GLU A 171 4.72 -5.14 -9.21
C GLU A 171 6.21 -5.49 -9.17
N GLN A 172 6.88 -5.18 -8.05
CA GLN A 172 8.31 -5.47 -7.84
C GLN A 172 8.55 -6.90 -7.34
N PHE A 173 7.51 -7.66 -7.02
CA PHE A 173 7.67 -9.03 -6.53
C PHE A 173 8.12 -9.96 -7.65
N VAL A 174 9.32 -10.53 -7.51
CA VAL A 174 9.83 -11.58 -8.39
C VAL A 174 9.51 -12.94 -7.74
N PRO A 175 8.58 -13.75 -8.29
CA PRO A 175 8.25 -15.05 -7.73
C PRO A 175 9.41 -16.04 -7.95
N GLU A 176 9.81 -16.70 -6.88
CA GLU A 176 10.86 -17.73 -6.93
C GLU A 176 10.25 -19.13 -6.77
N PRO A 177 10.61 -20.10 -7.63
CA PRO A 177 10.16 -21.47 -7.47
C PRO A 177 10.79 -22.10 -6.23
N PHE A 178 10.01 -22.88 -5.51
CA PHE A 178 10.49 -23.67 -4.37
C PHE A 178 10.00 -25.11 -4.47
N PHE A 179 10.74 -25.98 -3.81
CA PHE A 179 10.57 -27.42 -3.85
C PHE A 179 10.53 -27.97 -2.43
N THR A 180 9.70 -28.99 -2.20
CA THR A 180 9.60 -29.67 -0.90
C THR A 180 9.21 -31.12 -1.13
N LEU A 181 9.61 -32.00 -0.22
CA LEU A 181 9.27 -33.40 -0.25
C LEU A 181 8.03 -33.65 0.62
N ASN A 182 7.02 -34.29 0.05
CA ASN A 182 5.80 -34.63 0.76
C ASN A 182 5.57 -36.12 0.61
N ILE A 183 5.46 -36.82 1.74
CA ILE A 183 5.26 -38.27 1.76
C ILE A 183 3.80 -38.54 2.10
N LEU A 184 3.15 -39.38 1.29
CA LEU A 184 1.79 -39.83 1.50
C LEU A 184 1.81 -41.28 1.94
N ILE A 185 1.29 -41.56 3.14
CA ILE A 185 1.19 -42.92 3.67
C ILE A 185 -0.27 -43.29 3.80
N PHE A 186 -0.64 -44.44 3.24
CA PHE A 186 -1.97 -45.02 3.39
C PHE A 186 -1.94 -46.10 4.47
N LYS A 187 -2.73 -45.91 5.53
CA LYS A 187 -2.88 -46.89 6.61
C LYS A 187 -4.34 -46.94 7.03
N ASN A 188 -4.91 -48.13 7.17
CA ASN A 188 -6.31 -48.34 7.58
C ASN A 188 -7.32 -47.54 6.72
N ASN A 189 -7.11 -47.47 5.39
CA ASN A 189 -7.89 -46.65 4.45
C ASN A 189 -7.87 -45.13 4.72
N ILE A 190 -6.95 -44.65 5.56
CA ILE A 190 -6.74 -43.21 5.82
C ILE A 190 -5.43 -42.77 5.17
N LYS A 191 -5.50 -41.63 4.48
CA LYS A 191 -4.34 -40.97 3.84
C LYS A 191 -3.72 -40.00 4.82
N HIS A 192 -2.46 -40.22 5.16
CA HIS A 192 -1.67 -39.33 6.02
C HIS A 192 -0.62 -38.59 5.17
N LEU A 193 -0.61 -37.26 5.24
CA LEU A 193 0.38 -36.40 4.58
C LEU A 193 1.46 -35.98 5.57
N PHE A 194 2.68 -36.42 5.34
CA PHE A 194 3.87 -36.00 6.07
C PHE A 194 4.61 -34.95 5.25
N LYS A 195 4.70 -33.75 5.83
CA LYS A 195 5.46 -32.63 5.25
C LYS A 195 6.91 -32.71 5.70
N TRP A 196 7.85 -32.38 4.81
CA TRP A 196 9.26 -32.34 5.16
C TRP A 196 9.55 -31.29 6.22
N GLN A 197 10.28 -31.68 7.27
CA GLN A 197 10.66 -30.78 8.37
C GLN A 197 11.48 -29.57 7.90
N ARG A 198 12.22 -29.69 6.78
CA ARG A 198 13.02 -28.58 6.22
C ARG A 198 12.18 -27.51 5.52
N GLY A 199 10.88 -27.75 5.30
CA GLY A 199 10.01 -26.80 4.63
C GLY A 199 10.31 -26.67 3.14
N ASN A 200 10.33 -25.44 2.64
CA ASN A 200 10.53 -25.11 1.24
C ASN A 200 12.02 -24.82 0.96
N ILE A 201 12.58 -25.43 -0.08
CA ILE A 201 13.95 -25.21 -0.55
C ILE A 201 13.90 -24.63 -1.97
N PHE A 202 14.66 -23.57 -2.23
CA PHE A 202 14.63 -22.83 -3.51
C PHE A 202 15.59 -23.40 -4.57
N ASP A 203 16.43 -24.37 -4.20
CA ASP A 203 17.31 -25.11 -5.12
C ASP A 203 16.77 -26.52 -5.39
N MET A 204 16.40 -26.78 -6.64
CA MET A 204 15.93 -28.08 -7.10
C MET A 204 16.98 -29.18 -6.93
N ASN A 205 18.25 -28.91 -7.20
CA ASN A 205 19.32 -29.90 -7.15
C ASN A 205 19.53 -30.39 -5.72
N CYS A 206 19.46 -29.47 -4.74
CA CYS A 206 19.47 -29.83 -3.34
C CYS A 206 18.33 -30.80 -2.98
N VAL A 207 17.10 -30.53 -3.45
CA VAL A 207 15.95 -31.41 -3.17
C VAL A 207 16.08 -32.76 -3.86
N LYS A 208 16.58 -32.79 -5.11
CA LYS A 208 16.88 -34.03 -5.84
C LYS A 208 17.89 -34.90 -5.10
N LEU A 209 18.97 -34.34 -4.57
CA LEU A 209 19.94 -35.11 -3.78
C LEU A 209 19.30 -35.81 -2.57
N PHE A 210 18.37 -35.14 -1.88
CA PHE A 210 17.64 -35.78 -0.78
C PHE A 210 16.64 -36.82 -1.28
N LEU A 211 15.97 -36.58 -2.42
CA LEU A 211 15.07 -37.55 -3.03
C LEU A 211 15.83 -38.81 -3.45
N ASP A 212 16.96 -38.65 -4.13
CA ASP A 212 17.82 -39.74 -4.58
C ASP A 212 18.33 -40.53 -3.38
N ALA A 213 18.79 -39.87 -2.31
CA ALA A 213 19.21 -40.55 -1.09
C ALA A 213 18.07 -41.37 -0.43
N LEU A 214 16.82 -40.90 -0.49
CA LEU A 214 15.65 -41.64 0.01
C LEU A 214 15.32 -42.86 -0.87
N LEU A 215 15.46 -42.74 -2.19
CA LEU A 215 15.25 -43.84 -3.14
C LEU A 215 16.38 -44.87 -3.06
N SER A 216 17.64 -44.43 -3.02
CA SER A 216 18.81 -45.31 -2.94
C SER A 216 18.87 -46.09 -1.63
N GLY A 217 18.48 -45.50 -0.49
CA GLY A 217 18.36 -46.22 0.78
C GLY A 217 17.28 -47.32 0.79
N SER A 218 16.45 -47.41 -0.25
CA SER A 218 15.49 -48.51 -0.45
C SER A 218 16.08 -49.67 -1.27
N ASN A 219 17.21 -49.47 -1.96
CA ASN A 219 17.79 -50.38 -2.95
C ASN A 219 19.03 -51.17 -2.48
N ASP A 220 19.27 -51.32 -1.17
CA ASP A 220 20.38 -52.14 -0.64
C ASP A 220 20.28 -53.65 -0.95
N ASN A 221 19.33 -54.07 -1.80
CA ASN A 221 19.38 -55.33 -2.51
C ASN A 221 19.00 -55.13 -3.98
N LEU A 222 19.92 -54.65 -4.83
CA LEU A 222 20.07 -55.09 -6.22
C LEU A 222 21.28 -54.39 -6.86
N SER A 223 22.20 -55.24 -7.32
CA SER A 223 23.42 -54.90 -8.06
C SER A 223 23.13 -54.16 -9.37
N GLN A 224 24.07 -53.25 -9.69
CA GLN A 224 24.46 -52.69 -11.00
C GLN A 224 23.61 -53.10 -12.21
N GLU A 225 23.10 -52.10 -12.94
CA GLU A 225 23.45 -51.90 -14.36
C GLU A 225 22.93 -50.54 -14.89
N ASP A 226 23.63 -50.08 -15.91
CA ASP A 226 23.61 -48.77 -16.54
C ASP A 226 22.25 -48.36 -17.12
N ASN A 227 22.01 -47.04 -17.25
CA ASN A 227 21.81 -46.43 -18.58
C ASN A 227 21.75 -44.90 -18.50
N LEU A 228 22.69 -44.30 -19.24
CA LEU A 228 22.64 -42.94 -19.76
C LEU A 228 21.45 -42.78 -20.73
N ASN A 229 20.98 -41.53 -20.81
CA ASN A 229 20.08 -40.96 -21.83
C ASN A 229 18.57 -41.13 -21.61
N GLN A 230 17.93 -40.01 -21.25
CA GLN A 230 16.89 -39.37 -22.06
C GLN A 230 16.54 -38.02 -21.44
N GLU A 231 17.24 -36.97 -21.88
CA GLU A 231 16.61 -35.67 -22.04
C GLU A 231 15.61 -35.81 -23.18
N ASP A 232 14.33 -35.56 -22.94
CA ASP A 232 13.46 -34.91 -23.93
C ASP A 232 12.12 -34.50 -23.32
N ASN A 233 11.90 -33.19 -23.32
CA ASN A 233 10.63 -32.48 -23.45
C ASN A 233 9.52 -32.70 -22.39
N LEU A 234 9.47 -31.79 -21.42
CA LEU A 234 8.22 -31.48 -20.70
C LEU A 234 7.89 -29.99 -20.82
N ASN A 235 6.78 -29.74 -21.52
CA ASN A 235 6.11 -28.46 -21.71
C ASN A 235 5.72 -27.80 -20.39
N GLN A 236 5.69 -26.47 -20.39
CA GLN A 236 5.76 -25.60 -19.20
C GLN A 236 4.48 -25.40 -18.37
N ASP A 237 3.35 -26.07 -18.65
CA ASP A 237 2.06 -25.58 -18.13
C ASP A 237 1.35 -26.39 -17.03
N ASP A 238 1.94 -27.45 -16.48
CA ASP A 238 1.31 -28.22 -15.37
C ASP A 238 2.25 -28.44 -14.16
N LYS A 239 2.63 -27.36 -13.47
CA LYS A 239 3.45 -27.43 -12.22
C LYS A 239 2.63 -27.64 -10.93
N LYS A 240 1.57 -28.44 -11.00
CA LYS A 240 0.97 -29.08 -9.81
C LYS A 240 0.82 -30.57 -10.13
N SER A 241 1.51 -31.40 -9.34
CA SER A 241 1.44 -32.87 -9.34
C SER A 241 2.26 -33.63 -10.39
N SER A 242 3.58 -33.51 -10.33
CA SER A 242 4.41 -34.70 -10.57
C SER A 242 4.45 -35.50 -9.26
N ILE A 243 3.35 -36.21 -8.97
CA ILE A 243 3.40 -37.32 -8.02
C ILE A 243 4.13 -38.43 -8.79
N GLN A 244 5.46 -38.49 -8.68
CA GLN A 244 6.13 -39.75 -8.94
C GLN A 244 5.64 -40.69 -7.82
N SER A 245 4.84 -41.68 -8.20
CA SER A 245 4.44 -42.77 -7.32
C SER A 245 5.71 -43.47 -6.87
N ILE A 246 6.23 -43.06 -5.72
CA ILE A 246 7.37 -43.73 -5.11
C ILE A 246 6.87 -45.05 -4.54
N ASP A 247 7.60 -46.06 -4.96
CA ASP A 247 7.56 -47.47 -4.64
C ASP A 247 7.08 -47.77 -3.20
N ASP A 248 6.24 -48.81 -3.05
CA ASP A 248 5.68 -49.29 -1.77
C ASP A 248 6.77 -49.80 -0.79
N THR A 249 8.04 -49.70 -1.18
CA THR A 249 9.24 -50.19 -0.49
C THR A 249 9.82 -49.19 0.51
N LEU A 250 9.43 -47.91 0.48
CA LEU A 250 9.96 -46.89 1.39
C LEU A 250 9.51 -47.16 2.85
N LYS A 251 10.47 -47.45 3.74
CA LYS A 251 10.21 -47.70 5.16
C LYS A 251 10.60 -46.49 6.01
N GLY A 252 9.62 -45.95 6.75
CA GLY A 252 9.84 -44.90 7.74
C GLY A 252 9.79 -45.42 9.17
N LYS A 253 10.62 -44.86 10.05
CA LYS A 253 10.52 -45.08 11.51
C LYS A 253 9.91 -43.83 12.14
N ILE A 254 8.89 -44.00 12.97
CA ILE A 254 8.38 -42.93 13.81
C ILE A 254 9.44 -42.62 14.86
N THR A 255 10.00 -41.41 14.81
CA THR A 255 11.03 -40.95 15.74
C THR A 255 10.44 -40.31 16.98
N ASP A 256 9.37 -39.54 16.82
CA ASP A 256 8.72 -38.80 17.91
C ASP A 256 7.21 -38.65 17.67
N ILE A 257 6.43 -38.65 18.75
CA ILE A 257 4.99 -38.40 18.75
C ILE A 257 4.68 -37.39 19.84
N ASN A 258 4.33 -36.17 19.43
CA ASN A 258 3.95 -35.11 20.35
C ASN A 258 2.44 -34.84 20.23
N VAL A 259 1.75 -34.91 21.37
CA VAL A 259 0.33 -34.60 21.49
C VAL A 259 0.20 -33.36 22.37
N LYS A 260 -0.43 -32.31 21.82
CA LYS A 260 -0.66 -31.06 22.53
C LYS A 260 -2.13 -30.69 22.44
N ASP A 261 -2.75 -30.45 23.58
CA ASP A 261 -4.10 -29.91 23.64
C ASP A 261 -4.11 -28.46 23.14
N THR A 262 -4.98 -28.17 22.18
CA THR A 262 -5.18 -26.82 21.64
C THR A 262 -6.59 -26.35 21.93
N ILE A 263 -6.73 -25.15 22.53
CA ILE A 263 -8.01 -24.51 22.79
C ILE A 263 -8.16 -23.30 21.87
N ARG A 264 -9.30 -23.19 21.20
CA ARG A 264 -9.67 -22.00 20.42
C ARG A 264 -10.52 -21.08 21.28
N TYR A 265 -10.03 -19.87 21.54
CA TYR A 265 -10.77 -18.87 22.32
C TYR A 265 -11.97 -18.32 21.54
N ARG A 266 -12.99 -17.89 22.29
CA ARG A 266 -14.13 -17.14 21.75
C ARG A 266 -13.67 -15.75 21.29
N PRO A 267 -14.35 -15.13 20.31
CA PRO A 267 -14.01 -13.78 19.89
C PRO A 267 -14.22 -12.78 21.03
N LEU A 268 -13.44 -11.69 20.99
CA LEU A 268 -13.63 -10.56 21.88
C LEU A 268 -14.94 -9.82 21.56
N PRO A 269 -15.49 -9.04 22.50
CA PRO A 269 -16.59 -8.14 22.21
C PRO A 269 -16.24 -7.22 21.03
N LEU A 270 -17.19 -7.07 20.10
CA LEU A 270 -17.01 -6.29 18.88
C LEU A 270 -16.73 -4.82 19.20
N ARG A 271 -15.76 -4.24 18.51
CA ARG A 271 -15.48 -2.80 18.48
C ARG A 271 -15.58 -2.31 17.05
N THR A 272 -15.60 -1.01 16.83
CA THR A 272 -15.79 -0.41 15.49
C THR A 272 -14.76 -0.85 14.44
N VAL A 273 -13.56 -1.24 14.87
CA VAL A 273 -12.49 -1.70 13.97
C VAL A 273 -12.61 -3.19 13.65
N ASP A 274 -13.14 -3.96 14.60
CA ASP A 274 -13.26 -5.42 14.48
C ASP A 274 -14.43 -5.78 13.54
#